data_AF-A0A536WSG1-F1
#
_entry.id   AF-A0A536WSG1-F1
#
_cell.length_a   1.000
_cell.length_b   1.000
_cell.length_c   1.000
_cell.angle_alpha   90.00
_cell.angle_beta   90.00
_cell.angle_gamma   90.00
#
_symmetry.space_group_name_H-M   'P 1'
#
loop_
_entity.id
_entity.type
_entity.pdbx_description
1 polymer ?
#
loop_
_entity_poly.entity_id
_entity_poly.type
_entity_poly.pdbx_seq_one_letter_code
_entity_poly.pdbx_strand_id
1 'polypeptide(L)' 'MIDWLVAGAPPARQPQDVLLELCHRLQAAGLPLYRVAVFVRTLHPNVIGRGFIWHEATDKAEITEAAYDFLQSDQYLHS' A
#
# COMPACT_ATOMS: atom_id res chain seq x y z
N MET A 1 13.85 -9.34 5.50
CA MET A 1 12.71 -8.44 5.19
C MET A 1 11.38 -9.17 5.38
N ILE A 2 11.24 -10.37 4.81
CA ILE A 2 10.05 -11.20 5.04
C ILE A 2 9.83 -11.47 6.54
N ASP A 3 10.87 -11.83 7.29
CA ASP A 3 10.74 -12.08 8.74
C ASP A 3 10.22 -10.87 9.51
N TRP A 4 10.62 -9.65 9.11
CA TRP A 4 10.13 -8.41 9.70
C TRP A 4 8.63 -8.20 9.42
N LEU A 5 8.19 -8.45 8.19
CA LEU A 5 6.78 -8.33 7.81
C LEU A 5 5.92 -9.39 8.53
N VAL A 6 6.42 -10.64 8.62
CA VAL A 6 5.76 -11.74 9.33
C VAL A 6 5.66 -11.46 10.84
N ALA A 7 6.67 -10.80 11.42
CA ALA A 7 6.66 -10.37 12.82
C ALA A 7 5.71 -9.18 13.09
N GLY A 8 4.92 -8.75 12.11
CA GLY A 8 3.96 -7.66 12.25
C GLY A 8 4.54 -6.27 11.95
N ALA A 9 5.66 -6.20 11.25
CA ALA A 9 6.28 -4.96 10.79
C ALA A 9 6.63 -3.93 11.91
N PRO A 10 7.22 -4.34 13.05
CA PRO A 10 7.57 -3.38 14.10
C PRO A 10 8.55 -2.30 13.58
N PRO A 11 8.42 -1.03 14.01
CA PRO A 11 7.48 -0.50 15.02
C PRO A 11 6.16 0.06 14.44
N ALA A 12 5.84 -0.22 13.17
CA ALA A 12 4.67 0.32 12.50
C ALA A 12 3.39 0.05 13.31
N ARG A 13 2.57 1.10 13.52
CA ARG A 13 1.32 0.99 14.29
C ARG A 13 0.09 1.10 13.40
N GLN A 14 0.23 1.74 12.24
CA GLN A 14 -0.83 1.90 11.26
C GLN A 14 -0.44 1.21 9.93
N PRO A 15 -1.40 0.69 9.14
CA PRO A 15 -1.10 -0.05 7.92
C PRO A 15 -0.29 0.73 6.89
N GLN A 16 -0.48 2.05 6.78
CA GLN A 16 0.29 2.90 5.89
C GLN A 16 1.76 3.06 6.35
N ASP A 17 2.02 2.97 7.67
CA ASP A 17 3.39 2.99 8.20
C ASP A 17 4.15 1.72 7.77
N VAL A 18 3.44 0.59 7.65
CA VAL A 18 4.02 -0.67 7.15
C VAL A 18 4.47 -0.50 5.70
N LEU A 19 3.64 0.11 4.85
CA LEU A 19 4.01 0.37 3.46
C LEU A 19 5.20 1.33 3.36
N LEU A 20 5.19 2.40 4.15
CA LEU A 20 6.28 3.39 4.18
C LEU A 20 7.62 2.72 4.54
N GLU A 21 7.66 2.00 5.65
CA GLU A 21 8.85 1.30 6.14
C GLU A 21 9.32 0.21 5.16
N LEU A 22 8.39 -0.48 4.49
CA LEU A 22 8.71 -1.42 3.42
C LEU A 22 9.40 -0.73 2.24
N CYS A 23 8.88 0.42 1.80
CA CYS A 23 9.48 1.19 0.70
C CYS A 23 10.88 1.68 1.06
N HIS A 24 11.10 2.14 2.29
CA HIS A 24 12.43 2.53 2.78
C HIS A 24 13.40 1.35 2.81
N ARG A 25 12.96 0.17 3.28
CA ARG A 25 13.79 -1.05 3.31
C ARG A 25 14.16 -1.52 1.90
N LEU A 26 13.25 -1.42 0.94
CA LEU A 26 13.50 -1.79 -0.46
C LEU A 26 14.48 -0.81 -1.12
N GLN A 27 14.32 0.49 -0.89
CA GLN A 27 15.28 1.50 -1.37
C GLN A 27 16.67 1.31 -0.76
N ALA A 28 16.75 1.04 0.55
CA ALA A 28 18.01 0.74 1.23
C ALA A 28 18.68 -0.55 0.72
N ALA A 29 17.89 -1.49 0.18
CA ALA A 29 18.39 -2.69 -0.49
C ALA A 29 18.81 -2.44 -1.96
N GLY A 30 18.75 -1.20 -2.44
CA GLY A 30 19.19 -0.78 -3.77
C GLY A 30 18.10 -0.83 -4.84
N LEU A 31 16.83 -0.98 -4.47
CA LEU A 31 15.72 -0.95 -5.43
C LEU A 31 15.20 0.49 -5.60
N PRO A 32 15.40 1.15 -6.75
CA PRO A 32 14.84 2.48 -6.99
C PRO A 32 13.32 2.38 -7.14
N LEU A 33 12.60 3.02 -6.21
CA LEU A 33 11.14 3.02 -6.17
C LEU A 33 10.62 4.43 -6.37
N TYR A 34 9.80 4.62 -7.40
CA TYR A 34 9.14 5.91 -7.64
C TYR A 34 7.73 5.96 -7.04
N ARG A 35 7.02 4.83 -7.10
CA ARG A 35 5.65 4.67 -6.63
C ARG A 35 5.38 3.22 -6.27
N VAL A 36 4.68 2.99 -5.17
CA VAL A 36 4.26 1.65 -4.73
C VAL A 36 2.79 1.68 -4.33
N ALA A 37 2.02 0.68 -4.78
CA ALA A 37 0.64 0.50 -4.37
C ALA A 37 0.44 -0.91 -3.80
N VAL A 38 -0.22 -0.99 -2.64
CA VAL A 38 -0.61 -2.26 -2.01
C VAL A 38 -2.12 -2.26 -1.84
N PHE A 39 -2.78 -3.32 -2.30
CA PHE A 39 -4.22 -3.49 -2.15
C PHE A 39 -4.54 -4.71 -1.29
N VAL A 40 -5.27 -4.49 -0.21
CA VAL A 40 -5.74 -5.55 0.70
C VAL A 40 -7.24 -5.71 0.50
N ARG A 41 -7.65 -6.85 -0.05
CA ARG A 41 -9.07 -7.20 -0.13
C ARG A 41 -9.62 -7.47 1.25
N THR A 42 -10.82 -6.97 1.51
CA THR A 42 -11.57 -7.28 2.72
C THR A 42 -12.63 -8.32 2.40
N LEU A 43 -12.92 -9.22 3.35
CA LEU A 43 -14.03 -10.18 3.24
C LEU A 43 -15.42 -9.53 3.47
N HIS A 44 -15.47 -8.20 3.57
CA HIS A 44 -16.70 -7.48 3.83
C HIS A 44 -17.53 -7.35 2.54
N PRO A 45 -18.84 -7.63 2.55
CA PRO A 45 -19.66 -7.68 1.34
C PRO A 45 -19.76 -6.34 0.60
N ASN A 46 -19.61 -5.21 1.29
CA ASN A 46 -19.76 -3.86 0.72
C ASN A 46 -18.45 -3.08 0.56
N VAL A 47 -17.32 -3.63 1.03
CA VAL A 47 -16.01 -2.97 0.92
C VAL A 47 -15.08 -3.98 0.26
N ILE A 48 -14.66 -3.69 -0.97
CA ILE A 48 -13.82 -4.62 -1.73
C ILE A 48 -12.44 -4.72 -1.09
N GLY A 49 -11.91 -3.60 -0.63
CA GLY A 49 -10.62 -3.55 0.02
C GLY A 49 -10.13 -2.15 0.30
N ARG A 50 -8.91 -2.09 0.81
CA ARG A 50 -8.18 -0.85 1.07
C ARG A 50 -6.90 -0.85 0.26
N GLY A 51 -6.71 0.21 -0.50
CA GLY A 51 -5.46 0.55 -1.17
C GLY A 51 -4.59 1.41 -0.28
N PHE A 52 -3.28 1.27 -0.44
CA PHE A 52 -2.26 2.10 0.16
C PHE A 52 -1.31 2.50 -0.95
N ILE A 53 -1.07 3.79 -1.13
CA ILE A 53 -0.24 4.31 -2.22
C ILE A 53 0.86 5.17 -1.62
N TRP A 54 2.11 4.81 -1.90
CA TRP A 54 3.29 5.59 -1.54
C TRP A 54 3.92 6.17 -2.81
N HIS A 55 4.43 7.39 -2.69
CA HIS A 55 5.15 8.10 -3.73
C HIS A 55 6.46 8.67 -3.17
N GLU A 56 7.55 8.52 -3.93
CA GLU A 56 8.89 9.03 -3.55
C GLU A 56 8.86 10.54 -3.28
N ALA A 57 8.16 11.30 -4.13
CA ALA A 57 8.12 12.76 -4.05
C ALA A 57 7.49 13.28 -2.74
N THR A 58 6.54 12.55 -2.15
CA THR A 58 5.88 12.96 -0.90
C THR A 58 6.41 12.23 0.32
N ASP A 59 7.07 11.09 0.10
CA ASP A 59 7.49 10.11 1.10
C ASP A 59 6.39 9.78 2.12
N LYS A 60 5.15 9.66 1.63
CA LYS A 60 3.97 9.38 2.43
C LYS A 60 3.14 8.29 1.79
N ALA A 61 2.64 7.39 2.62
CA ALA A 61 1.67 6.39 2.23
C ALA A 61 0.25 6.89 2.53
N GLU A 62 -0.55 7.03 1.48
CA GLU A 62 -1.94 7.47 1.55
C GLU A 62 -2.88 6.27 1.47
N ILE A 63 -4.00 6.33 2.21
CA ILE A 63 -5.02 5.28 2.21
C ILE A 63 -6.07 5.64 1.18
N THR A 64 -6.38 4.69 0.30
CA THR A 64 -7.51 4.78 -0.64
C THR A 64 -8.52 3.69 -0.31
N GLU A 65 -9.79 4.06 -0.16
CA GLU A 65 -10.86 3.08 0.02
C GLU A 65 -11.45 2.74 -1.35
N ALA A 66 -11.40 1.46 -1.73
CA ALA A 66 -12.09 1.00 -2.92
C ALA A 66 -13.49 0.51 -2.52
N ALA A 67 -14.48 1.37 -2.73
CA ALA A 67 -15.89 0.96 -2.76
C ALA A 67 -16.15 0.07 -3.98
N TYR A 68 -17.29 -0.64 -4.00
CA TYR A 68 -17.66 -1.53 -5.12
C TYR A 68 -17.63 -0.84 -6.49
N ASP A 69 -17.92 0.46 -6.53
CA ASP A 69 -17.86 1.31 -7.73
C ASP A 69 -16.45 1.61 -8.26
N PHE A 70 -15.39 1.38 -7.48
CA PHE A 70 -14.02 1.66 -7.93
C PHE A 70 -13.54 0.66 -9.02
N LEU A 71 -14.11 -0.55 -9.05
CA LEU A 71 -13.88 -1.51 -10.13
C LEU A 71 -14.53 -1.10 -11.47
N GLN A 72 -15.46 -0.14 -11.45
CA GLN A 72 -16.16 0.36 -12.63
C GLN A 72 -15.64 1.73 -13.09
N SER A 73 -14.65 2.31 -12.39
CA SER A 73 -14.12 3.64 -12.72
C SER A 73 -13.06 3.56 -13.82
N ASP A 74 -13.12 4.48 -14.79
CA ASP A 74 -12.16 4.62 -15.91
C ASP A 74 -10.68 4.74 -15.47
N GLN A 75 -10.43 5.03 -14.20
CA GLN A 75 -9.08 5.14 -13.61
C GLN A 75 -8.37 3.78 -13.48
N TYR A 76 -9.10 2.66 -13.35
CA TYR A 76 -8.51 1.31 -13.35
C TYR A 76 -8.30 0.76 -14.77
N LEU A 77 -9.16 1.14 -15.72
CA LEU A 77 -9.09 0.66 -17.11
C LEU A 77 -7.95 1.29 -17.92
N HIS A 78 -7.36 2.40 -17.45
CA HIS A 78 -6.29 3.14 -18.15
C HIS A 78 -4.99 3.30 -17.35
N SER A 79 -4.77 2.50 -16.29
CA SER A 79 -3.50 2.46 -15.53
C SER A 79 -2.57 1.36 -16.04
#